data_AF-A0A7W8FXK6-F1
#
_entry.id   AF-A0A7W8FXK6-F1
#
_cell.length_a   1.000
_cell.length_b   1.000
_cell.length_c   1.000
_cell.angle_alpha   90.00
_cell.angle_beta   90.00
_cell.angle_gamma   90.00
#
_symmetry.space_group_name_H-M   'P 1'
#
loop_
_entity.id
_entity.type
_entity.pdbx_description
1 polymer ?
#
loop_
_entity_poly.entity_id
_entity_poly.type
_entity_poly.pdbx_seq_one_letter_code
_entity_poly.pdbx_strand_id
1 'polypeptide(L)'
;MQYLVKTKGDVIDKQSKAYIVEASTKEEAQLIAQNSFKEDFYNVTGEVITKPYSRNRLAYISFVLMTFAIFLSFIGWKLEHDTILIRPDLTSCIYAVIIYSAFVIRIKGVERTLGSWIDVVYCLLNILLLASFIKIILFNDELSFLGFFNIPIDSTYLMIGALVLSWLGLKLVSVICMGLVCILALFNINLLNEAMGSLWGIVYVLCSFFGILIYFRNEPAIYELKQGTKSITSRGMNYIDNDLHEAHTQASHFENHIKDKLEKKRIVNDNCGEDKS
;
A
#
# COMPACT_ATOMS: atom_id res chain seq x y z
N MET A 1 29.51 1.09 2.87
CA MET A 1 28.16 0.74 3.40
C MET A 1 27.11 1.23 2.41
N GLN A 2 25.93 0.59 2.29
CA GLN A 2 24.85 1.15 1.45
C GLN A 2 23.99 2.13 2.25
N TYR A 3 23.72 3.29 1.65
CA TYR A 3 22.83 4.33 2.17
C TYR A 3 21.66 4.55 1.22
N LEU A 4 20.47 4.72 1.80
CA LEU A 4 19.30 5.21 1.08
C LEU A 4 19.23 6.72 1.30
N VAL A 5 19.42 7.49 0.24
CA VAL A 5 19.39 8.96 0.29
C VAL A 5 18.13 9.46 -0.40
N LYS A 6 17.26 10.08 0.38
CA LYS A 6 16.04 10.71 -0.12
C LYS A 6 16.39 12.13 -0.54
N THR A 7 16.17 12.45 -1.81
CA THR A 7 16.43 13.79 -2.36
C THR A 7 15.12 14.46 -2.75
N LYS A 8 15.07 15.77 -2.54
CA LYS A 8 14.01 16.65 -3.06
C LYS A 8 14.66 17.91 -3.62
N GLY A 9 14.18 18.39 -4.75
CA GLY A 9 14.62 19.65 -5.35
C GLY A 9 13.49 20.34 -6.10
N ASP A 10 13.60 21.66 -6.19
CA ASP A 10 12.69 22.50 -6.99
C ASP A 10 13.17 22.48 -8.45
N VAL A 11 12.56 21.59 -9.23
CA VAL A 11 12.63 21.55 -10.70
C VAL A 11 11.31 22.14 -11.23
N ILE A 12 11.13 22.28 -12.55
CA ILE A 12 9.93 22.85 -13.21
C ILE A 12 8.59 22.26 -12.68
N ASP A 13 8.64 21.11 -12.01
CA ASP A 13 7.71 20.73 -10.94
C ASP A 13 8.52 20.15 -9.77
N LYS A 14 8.12 20.35 -8.51
CA LYS A 14 8.80 19.76 -7.32
C LYS A 14 9.02 18.26 -7.48
N GLN A 15 10.26 17.85 -7.77
CA GLN A 15 10.62 16.43 -7.98
C GLN A 15 11.27 15.83 -6.73
N SER A 16 11.02 14.54 -6.52
CA SER A 16 11.70 13.78 -5.48
C SER A 16 12.05 12.38 -5.94
N LYS A 17 13.27 11.97 -5.63
CA LYS A 17 13.81 10.67 -6.00
C LYS A 17 14.55 10.07 -4.80
N ALA A 18 14.70 8.75 -4.77
CA ALA A 18 15.51 8.08 -3.77
C ALA A 18 16.63 7.31 -4.45
N TYR A 19 17.85 7.50 -3.97
CA TYR A 19 19.05 6.84 -4.51
C TYR A 19 19.60 5.86 -3.49
N ILE A 20 20.07 4.72 -3.98
CA ILE A 20 20.89 3.78 -3.21
C ILE A 20 22.34 4.09 -3.59
N VAL A 21 23.14 4.48 -2.61
CA VAL A 21 24.54 4.90 -2.80
C VAL A 21 25.44 4.09 -1.89
N GLU A 22 26.56 3.60 -2.44
CA GLU A 22 27.65 3.05 -1.65
C GLU A 22 28.62 4.16 -1.27
N ALA A 23 28.79 4.35 0.04
CA ALA A 23 29.70 5.37 0.58
C ALA A 23 30.30 4.90 1.91
N SER A 24 31.37 5.56 2.32
CA SER A 24 32.03 5.34 3.61
C SER A 24 31.40 6.18 4.71
N THR A 25 30.93 7.39 4.37
CA THR A 25 30.27 8.32 5.32
C THR A 25 28.91 8.79 4.84
N LYS A 26 28.11 9.36 5.76
CA LYS A 26 26.80 9.94 5.42
C LYS A 26 26.92 11.18 4.54
N GLU A 27 27.96 12.00 4.76
CA GLU A 27 28.22 13.22 3.99
C GLU A 27 28.60 12.90 2.55
N GLU A 28 29.45 11.88 2.34
CA GLU A 28 29.82 11.39 1.02
C GLU A 28 28.60 10.84 0.27
N ALA A 29 27.74 10.07 0.95
CA ALA A 29 26.48 9.59 0.37
C ALA A 29 25.54 10.73 -0.05
N GLN A 30 25.50 11.83 0.73
CA GLN A 30 24.69 13.00 0.41
C GLN A 30 25.23 13.72 -0.84
N LEU A 31 26.54 13.89 -0.94
CA LEU A 31 27.18 14.59 -2.06
C LEU A 31 26.99 13.82 -3.37
N ILE A 32 27.19 12.50 -3.36
CA ILE A 32 26.94 11.63 -4.53
C ILE A 32 25.46 11.71 -4.95
N ALA A 33 24.53 11.60 -4.00
CA ALA A 33 23.10 11.68 -4.31
C ALA A 33 22.66 13.05 -4.83
N GLN A 34 23.28 14.14 -4.38
CA GLN A 34 23.04 15.49 -4.91
C GLN A 34 23.52 15.61 -6.35
N ASN A 35 24.70 15.08 -6.65
CA ASN A 35 25.25 15.10 -8.02
C ASN A 35 24.38 14.27 -8.98
N SER A 36 24.03 13.04 -8.59
CA SER A 36 23.12 12.20 -9.41
C SER A 36 21.75 12.85 -9.62
N PHE A 37 21.23 13.59 -8.64
CA PHE A 37 19.98 14.34 -8.82
C PHE A 37 20.10 15.50 -9.81
N LYS A 38 21.24 16.20 -9.84
CA LYS A 38 21.48 17.28 -10.82
C LYS A 38 21.70 16.74 -12.23
N GLU A 39 22.26 15.54 -12.36
CA GLU A 39 22.41 14.86 -13.66
C GLU A 39 21.05 14.36 -14.20
N ASP A 40 20.24 13.77 -13.33
CA ASP A 40 18.93 13.22 -13.71
C ASP A 40 17.87 14.29 -14.03
N PHE A 41 18.02 15.51 -13.48
CA PHE A 41 17.07 16.60 -13.67
C PHE A 41 17.79 17.87 -14.15
N TYR A 42 17.63 18.20 -15.44
CA TYR A 42 18.10 19.47 -16.00
C TYR A 42 17.38 20.66 -15.34
N ASN A 43 18.10 21.73 -15.04
CA ASN A 43 17.61 22.96 -14.39
C ASN A 43 17.08 22.79 -12.96
N VAL A 44 17.94 22.30 -12.05
CA VAL A 44 17.67 22.37 -10.61
C VAL A 44 17.82 23.82 -10.13
N THR A 45 16.71 24.46 -9.75
CA THR A 45 16.69 25.81 -9.17
C THR A 45 16.53 25.68 -7.66
N GLY A 46 17.57 25.99 -6.87
CA GLY A 46 17.51 25.97 -5.40
C GLY A 46 18.30 24.82 -4.72
N GLU A 47 18.18 24.73 -3.39
CA GLU A 47 18.90 23.75 -2.58
C GLU A 47 18.30 22.34 -2.65
N VAL A 48 19.14 21.33 -2.89
CA VAL A 48 18.74 19.92 -2.88
C VAL A 48 18.79 19.38 -1.46
N ILE A 49 17.63 19.15 -0.86
CA ILE A 49 17.52 18.60 0.49
C ILE A 49 17.74 17.09 0.43
N THR A 50 18.76 16.61 1.14
CA THR A 50 19.10 15.18 1.19
C THR A 50 19.06 14.63 2.61
N LYS A 51 18.39 13.48 2.80
CA LYS A 51 18.35 12.77 4.09
C LYS A 51 18.89 11.35 3.92
N PRO A 52 20.13 11.06 4.36
CA PRO A 52 20.74 9.75 4.26
C PRO A 52 20.34 8.84 5.43
N TYR A 53 20.01 7.59 5.13
CA TYR A 53 19.75 6.54 6.12
C TYR A 53 20.60 5.32 5.82
N SER A 54 21.14 4.68 6.87
CA SER A 54 21.91 3.45 6.72
C SER A 54 21.00 2.30 6.32
N ARG A 55 21.12 1.83 5.07
CA ARG A 55 20.29 0.77 4.50
C ARG A 55 20.56 -0.58 5.17
N ASN A 56 21.84 -0.88 5.40
CA ASN A 56 22.30 -2.18 5.88
C ASN A 56 21.73 -2.54 7.25
N ARG A 57 21.80 -1.63 8.23
CA ARG A 57 21.34 -1.91 9.61
C ARG A 57 19.84 -2.22 9.64
N LEU A 58 19.03 -1.44 8.92
CA LEU A 58 17.59 -1.68 8.81
C LEU A 58 17.30 -2.97 8.05
N ALA A 59 18.08 -3.27 7.01
CA ALA A 59 17.97 -4.51 6.26
C ALA A 59 18.17 -5.74 7.14
N TYR A 60 19.24 -5.78 7.93
CA TYR A 60 19.50 -6.91 8.82
C TYR A 60 18.41 -7.13 9.85
N ILE A 61 17.88 -6.07 10.47
CA ILE A 61 16.78 -6.19 11.43
C ILE A 61 15.53 -6.77 10.75
N SER A 62 15.21 -6.28 9.55
CA SER A 62 14.08 -6.77 8.76
C SER A 62 14.26 -8.23 8.36
N PHE A 63 15.47 -8.63 7.94
CA PHE A 63 15.79 -10.02 7.61
C PHE A 63 15.60 -10.95 8.80
N VAL A 64 16.08 -10.59 9.98
CA VAL A 64 15.90 -11.40 11.19
C VAL A 64 14.42 -11.58 11.49
N LEU A 65 13.64 -10.50 11.46
CA LEU A 65 12.20 -10.56 11.75
C LEU A 65 11.42 -11.38 10.72
N MET A 66 11.65 -11.16 9.42
CA MET A 66 10.97 -11.91 8.36
C MET A 66 11.38 -13.39 8.36
N THR A 67 12.66 -13.69 8.54
CA THR A 67 13.16 -15.07 8.60
C THR A 67 12.58 -15.79 9.80
N PHE A 68 12.49 -15.12 10.96
CA PHE A 68 11.90 -15.70 12.15
C PHE A 68 10.40 -16.01 11.96
N ALA A 69 9.64 -15.10 11.34
CA ALA A 69 8.26 -15.35 10.99
C ALA A 69 8.11 -16.54 10.02
N ILE A 70 8.93 -16.58 8.97
CA ILE A 70 8.94 -17.68 8.00
C ILE A 70 9.25 -19.01 8.71
N PHE A 71 10.24 -19.03 9.61
CA PHE A 71 10.59 -20.22 10.37
C PHE A 71 9.41 -20.75 11.20
N LEU A 72 8.67 -19.87 11.89
CA LEU A 72 7.47 -20.24 12.64
C LEU A 72 6.37 -20.84 11.75
N SER A 73 6.28 -20.42 10.48
CA SER A 73 5.33 -20.97 9.50
C SER A 73 5.67 -22.43 9.10
N PHE A 74 6.95 -22.82 9.15
CA PHE A 74 7.36 -24.20 8.86
C PHE A 74 7.09 -25.19 9.99
N ILE A 75 6.85 -24.71 11.21
CA ILE A 75 6.52 -25.58 12.35
C ILE A 75 5.09 -26.09 12.18
N GLY A 76 4.89 -27.39 12.34
CA GLY A 76 3.55 -27.98 12.39
C GLY A 76 2.94 -27.78 13.77
N TRP A 77 1.87 -27.01 13.83
CA TRP A 77 1.20 -26.68 15.08
C TRP A 77 0.04 -27.62 15.31
N LYS A 78 -0.16 -28.07 16.55
CA LYS A 78 -1.22 -29.01 16.89
C LYS A 78 -2.43 -28.24 17.39
N LEU A 79 -3.55 -28.40 16.71
CA LEU A 79 -4.85 -27.97 17.19
C LEU A 79 -5.65 -29.24 17.49
N GLU A 80 -5.92 -29.47 18.78
CA GLU A 80 -6.59 -30.68 19.26
C GLU A 80 -5.90 -31.99 18.80
N HIS A 81 -6.48 -32.68 17.79
CA HIS A 81 -5.96 -33.92 17.21
C HIS A 81 -5.34 -33.74 15.82
N ASP A 82 -5.51 -32.57 15.19
CA ASP A 82 -5.02 -32.26 13.85
C ASP A 82 -3.77 -31.39 13.89
N THR A 83 -2.92 -31.57 12.87
CA THR A 83 -1.73 -30.73 12.69
C THR A 83 -2.00 -29.71 11.61
N ILE A 84 -2.06 -28.44 12.00
CA ILE A 84 -2.19 -27.32 11.07
C ILE A 84 -0.81 -26.96 10.56
N LEU A 85 -0.66 -27.04 9.25
CA LEU A 85 0.60 -26.80 8.54
C LEU A 85 0.48 -25.54 7.69
N ILE A 86 1.17 -24.49 8.10
CA ILE A 86 1.06 -23.14 7.52
C ILE A 86 2.17 -22.90 6.48
N ARG A 87 3.08 -23.87 6.35
CA ARG A 87 4.26 -23.77 5.49
C ARG A 87 3.85 -23.38 4.06
N PRO A 88 4.65 -22.54 3.39
CA PRO A 88 4.46 -22.25 1.98
C PRO A 88 4.39 -23.54 1.17
N ASP A 89 3.34 -23.71 0.38
CA ASP A 89 3.20 -24.80 -0.58
C ASP A 89 3.43 -24.29 -2.01
N LEU A 90 3.49 -25.21 -2.98
CA LEU A 90 3.76 -24.84 -4.37
C LEU A 90 2.71 -23.85 -4.89
N THR A 91 1.43 -24.08 -4.58
CA THR A 91 0.31 -23.24 -5.03
C THR A 91 0.39 -21.84 -4.44
N SER A 92 0.62 -21.71 -3.13
CA SER A 92 0.74 -20.41 -2.46
C SER A 92 2.00 -19.65 -2.92
N CYS A 93 3.08 -20.37 -3.22
CA CYS A 93 4.28 -19.78 -3.83
C CYS A 93 4.01 -19.23 -5.23
N ILE A 94 3.26 -19.96 -6.07
CA ILE A 94 2.89 -19.49 -7.43
C ILE A 94 2.09 -18.19 -7.32
N TYR A 95 1.07 -18.15 -6.45
CA TYR A 95 0.29 -16.93 -6.24
C TYR A 95 1.14 -15.78 -5.70
N ALA A 96 2.01 -16.06 -4.73
CA ALA A 96 2.92 -15.05 -4.18
C ALA A 96 3.86 -14.48 -5.24
N VAL A 97 4.44 -15.32 -6.10
CA VAL A 97 5.31 -14.89 -7.19
C VAL A 97 4.55 -14.02 -8.19
N ILE A 98 3.32 -14.39 -8.58
CA ILE A 98 2.55 -13.61 -9.56
C ILE A 98 2.14 -12.24 -8.98
N ILE A 99 1.71 -12.18 -7.71
CA ILE A 99 1.34 -10.92 -7.05
C ILE A 99 2.58 -10.04 -6.83
N TYR A 100 3.67 -10.62 -6.33
CA TYR A 100 4.90 -9.88 -6.06
C TYR A 100 5.62 -9.44 -7.33
N SER A 101 5.60 -10.24 -8.39
CA SER A 101 6.17 -9.86 -9.69
C SER A 101 5.44 -8.68 -10.33
N ALA A 102 4.11 -8.59 -10.18
CA ALA A 102 3.35 -7.40 -10.60
C ALA A 102 3.86 -6.14 -9.89
N PHE A 103 4.17 -6.23 -8.59
CA PHE A 103 4.77 -5.15 -7.82
C PHE A 103 6.19 -4.82 -8.32
N VAL A 104 7.03 -5.84 -8.50
CA VAL A 104 8.41 -5.67 -8.97
C VAL A 104 8.47 -5.00 -10.34
N ILE A 105 7.72 -5.50 -11.32
CA ILE A 105 7.79 -5.01 -12.70
C ILE A 105 7.31 -3.55 -12.79
N ARG A 106 6.27 -3.18 -12.04
CA ARG A 106 5.59 -1.88 -12.24
C ARG A 106 6.10 -0.76 -11.36
N ILE A 107 6.58 -1.09 -10.18
CA ILE A 107 6.92 -0.10 -9.16
C ILE A 107 8.42 -0.10 -8.95
N LYS A 108 8.99 -1.25 -8.61
CA LYS A 108 10.40 -1.35 -8.25
C LYS A 108 11.30 -1.28 -9.48
N GLY A 109 10.91 -1.90 -10.59
CA GLY A 109 11.77 -2.19 -11.73
C GLY A 109 12.63 -3.42 -11.48
N VAL A 110 12.82 -4.24 -12.52
CA VAL A 110 13.57 -5.51 -12.42
C VAL A 110 15.04 -5.26 -12.07
N GLU A 111 15.65 -4.24 -12.67
CA GLU A 111 17.05 -3.86 -12.44
C GLU A 111 17.32 -3.51 -10.96
N ARG A 112 16.43 -2.75 -10.32
CA ARG A 112 16.55 -2.40 -8.89
C ARG A 112 16.31 -3.59 -7.96
N THR A 113 15.65 -4.65 -8.43
CA THR A 113 15.38 -5.86 -7.62
C THR A 113 16.57 -6.82 -7.57
N LEU A 114 17.44 -6.77 -8.58
CA LEU A 114 18.65 -7.58 -8.66
C LEU A 114 19.94 -6.76 -8.47
N GLY A 115 19.84 -5.46 -8.21
CA GLY A 115 20.99 -4.56 -8.14
C GLY A 115 21.89 -4.71 -6.91
N SER A 116 21.41 -5.37 -5.84
CA SER A 116 22.20 -5.63 -4.63
C SER A 116 21.78 -6.96 -4.01
N TRP A 117 22.71 -7.62 -3.30
CA TRP A 117 22.42 -8.85 -2.57
C TRP A 117 21.29 -8.65 -1.54
N ILE A 118 21.17 -7.44 -0.96
CA ILE A 118 20.10 -7.08 -0.01
C ILE A 118 18.74 -7.17 -0.71
N ASP A 119 18.65 -6.72 -1.97
CA ASP A 119 17.41 -6.74 -2.75
C ASP A 119 16.99 -8.16 -3.13
N VAL A 120 17.97 -9.01 -3.44
CA VAL A 120 17.74 -10.43 -3.74
C VAL A 120 17.19 -11.17 -2.51
N VAL A 121 17.81 -10.96 -1.33
CA VAL A 121 17.32 -11.56 -0.08
C VAL A 121 15.93 -11.03 0.26
N TYR A 122 15.67 -9.73 0.08
CA TYR A 122 14.33 -9.18 0.27
C TYR A 122 13.30 -9.79 -0.67
N CYS A 123 13.65 -9.98 -1.95
CA CYS A 123 12.78 -10.60 -2.93
C CYS A 123 12.35 -11.99 -2.46
N LEU A 124 13.33 -12.83 -2.07
CA LEU A 124 13.09 -14.19 -1.61
C LEU A 124 12.25 -14.23 -0.31
N LEU A 125 12.60 -13.41 0.69
CA LEU A 125 11.87 -13.35 1.96
C LEU A 125 10.44 -12.83 1.78
N ASN A 126 10.21 -11.85 0.90
CA ASN A 126 8.87 -11.35 0.62
C ASN A 126 8.01 -12.42 -0.07
N ILE A 127 8.55 -13.16 -1.03
CA ILE A 127 7.82 -14.24 -1.71
C ILE A 127 7.43 -15.31 -0.69
N LEU A 128 8.37 -15.78 0.15
CA LEU A 128 8.09 -16.80 1.16
C LEU A 128 7.07 -16.35 2.20
N LEU A 129 7.21 -15.12 2.71
CA LEU A 129 6.29 -14.57 3.69
C LEU A 129 4.88 -14.36 3.10
N LEU A 130 4.80 -13.85 1.87
CA LEU A 130 3.54 -13.68 1.15
C LEU A 130 2.89 -15.04 0.83
N ALA A 131 3.68 -16.06 0.49
CA ALA A 131 3.18 -17.41 0.28
C ALA A 131 2.60 -18.02 1.57
N SER A 132 3.24 -17.76 2.72
CA SER A 132 2.68 -18.13 4.04
C SER A 132 1.33 -17.43 4.28
N PHE A 133 1.24 -16.13 4.00
CA PHE A 133 -0.01 -15.37 4.12
C PHE A 133 -1.13 -15.89 3.20
N ILE A 134 -0.81 -16.18 1.95
CA ILE A 134 -1.78 -16.74 1.00
C ILE A 134 -2.24 -18.12 1.48
N LYS A 135 -1.33 -18.93 2.04
CA LYS A 135 -1.69 -20.24 2.61
C LYS A 135 -2.66 -20.11 3.79
N ILE A 136 -2.45 -19.12 4.67
CA ILE A 136 -3.39 -18.81 5.76
C ILE A 136 -4.77 -18.45 5.21
N ILE A 137 -4.84 -17.65 4.14
CA ILE A 137 -6.12 -17.26 3.55
C ILE A 137 -6.82 -18.44 2.87
N LEU A 138 -6.06 -19.28 2.13
CA LEU A 138 -6.59 -20.46 1.44
C LEU A 138 -6.96 -21.62 2.38
N PHE A 139 -6.49 -21.60 3.63
CA PHE A 139 -6.87 -22.61 4.61
C PHE A 139 -8.29 -22.41 5.14
N ASN A 140 -8.83 -21.19 5.06
CA ASN A 140 -10.19 -20.88 5.49
C ASN A 140 -11.11 -20.75 4.25
N ASP A 141 -12.22 -21.48 4.27
CA ASP A 141 -13.29 -21.35 3.29
C ASP A 141 -14.19 -20.12 3.55
N GLU A 142 -14.09 -19.54 4.76
CA GLU A 142 -14.83 -18.35 5.18
C GLU A 142 -13.90 -17.22 5.60
N LEU A 143 -14.16 -16.00 5.11
CA LEU A 143 -13.48 -14.80 5.59
C LEU A 143 -14.20 -14.30 6.85
N SER A 144 -13.56 -14.50 8.00
CA SER A 144 -14.00 -13.90 9.25
C SER A 144 -13.40 -12.49 9.37
N PHE A 145 -14.22 -11.46 9.17
CA PHE A 145 -13.78 -10.09 9.44
C PHE A 145 -13.80 -9.86 10.95
N LEU A 146 -12.61 -9.90 11.58
CA LEU A 146 -12.42 -9.61 13.01
C LEU A 146 -13.29 -10.46 13.97
N GLY A 147 -13.75 -11.64 13.54
CA GLY A 147 -14.62 -12.51 14.33
C GLY A 147 -16.06 -12.02 14.53
N PHE A 148 -16.47 -10.94 13.85
CA PHE A 148 -17.83 -10.38 13.98
C PHE A 148 -18.75 -10.73 12.81
N PHE A 149 -18.20 -10.87 11.59
CA PHE A 149 -18.96 -11.19 10.39
C PHE A 149 -18.23 -12.24 9.56
N ASN A 150 -18.87 -13.38 9.32
CA ASN A 150 -18.41 -14.36 8.35
C ASN A 150 -19.09 -14.05 7.02
N ILE A 151 -18.30 -13.69 6.02
CA ILE A 151 -18.79 -13.65 4.65
C ILE A 151 -18.30 -14.94 3.99
N PRO A 152 -19.19 -15.82 3.50
CA PRO A 152 -18.81 -17.04 2.79
C PRO A 152 -18.34 -16.68 1.39
N ILE A 153 -17.15 -16.11 1.30
CA ILE A 153 -16.45 -15.88 0.05
C ILE A 153 -15.34 -16.92 -0.03
N ASP A 154 -15.44 -17.78 -1.03
CA ASP A 154 -14.38 -18.75 -1.34
C ASP A 154 -13.06 -18.00 -1.61
N SER A 155 -12.10 -18.30 -0.75
CA SER A 155 -10.78 -17.68 -0.70
C SER A 155 -9.99 -17.87 -2.01
N THR A 156 -10.30 -18.91 -2.78
CA THR A 156 -9.70 -19.17 -4.09
C THR A 156 -10.11 -18.11 -5.11
N TYR A 157 -11.41 -17.80 -5.22
CA TYR A 157 -11.88 -16.76 -6.14
C TYR A 157 -11.39 -15.37 -5.72
N LEU A 158 -11.24 -15.12 -4.41
CA LEU A 158 -10.64 -13.89 -3.92
C LEU A 158 -9.19 -13.76 -4.38
N MET A 159 -8.39 -14.84 -4.27
CA MET A 159 -7.01 -14.84 -4.75
C MET A 159 -6.92 -14.64 -6.27
N ILE A 160 -7.79 -15.27 -7.05
CA ILE A 160 -7.85 -15.07 -8.50
C ILE A 160 -8.19 -13.61 -8.83
N GLY A 161 -9.16 -13.02 -8.13
CA GLY A 161 -9.49 -11.60 -8.27
C GLY A 161 -8.30 -10.69 -7.93
N ALA A 162 -7.58 -10.97 -6.84
CA ALA A 162 -6.38 -10.24 -6.44
C ALA A 162 -5.26 -10.33 -7.49
N LEU A 163 -5.08 -11.49 -8.12
CA LEU A 163 -4.14 -11.68 -9.23
C LEU A 163 -4.51 -10.78 -10.41
N VAL A 164 -5.74 -10.90 -10.91
CA VAL A 164 -6.21 -10.13 -12.07
C VAL A 164 -6.10 -8.63 -11.80
N LEU A 165 -6.53 -8.17 -10.62
CA LEU A 165 -6.44 -6.77 -10.21
C LEU A 165 -4.99 -6.30 -10.10
N SER A 166 -4.10 -7.11 -9.52
CA SER A 166 -2.68 -6.74 -9.42
C SER A 166 -2.04 -6.54 -10.81
N TRP A 167 -2.60 -7.18 -11.84
CA TRP A 167 -2.19 -7.08 -13.24
C TRP A 167 -2.98 -6.07 -14.09
N LEU A 168 -3.91 -5.30 -13.52
CA LEU A 168 -4.77 -4.37 -14.29
C LEU A 168 -4.12 -3.00 -14.65
N GLY A 169 -2.79 -2.94 -14.73
CA GLY A 169 -2.00 -1.81 -15.27
C GLY A 169 -1.65 -0.69 -14.29
N LEU A 170 -2.44 -0.44 -13.24
CA LEU A 170 -2.21 0.69 -12.33
C LEU A 170 -1.17 0.38 -11.23
N LYS A 171 -0.13 1.22 -11.11
CA LYS A 171 0.92 1.08 -10.07
C LYS A 171 0.33 1.04 -8.65
N LEU A 172 -0.65 1.90 -8.37
CA LEU A 172 -1.29 1.97 -7.06
C LEU A 172 -2.07 0.68 -6.73
N VAL A 173 -2.74 0.10 -7.73
CA VAL A 173 -3.57 -1.11 -7.54
C VAL A 173 -2.71 -2.29 -7.13
N SER A 174 -1.51 -2.45 -7.70
CA SER A 174 -0.60 -3.53 -7.31
C SER A 174 -0.17 -3.44 -5.84
N VAL A 175 0.12 -2.23 -5.32
CA VAL A 175 0.43 -2.03 -3.89
C VAL A 175 -0.78 -2.35 -3.02
N ILE A 176 -1.96 -1.89 -3.43
CA ILE A 176 -3.21 -2.13 -2.70
C ILE A 176 -3.50 -3.64 -2.65
N CYS A 177 -3.34 -4.38 -3.75
CA CYS A 177 -3.52 -5.83 -3.78
C CYS A 177 -2.56 -6.53 -2.82
N MET A 178 -1.27 -6.20 -2.84
CA MET A 178 -0.31 -6.77 -1.89
C MET A 178 -0.68 -6.44 -0.43
N GLY A 179 -1.08 -5.19 -0.16
CA GLY A 179 -1.53 -4.75 1.15
C GLY A 179 -2.80 -5.47 1.63
N LEU A 180 -3.78 -5.64 0.75
CA LEU A 180 -5.02 -6.37 1.03
C LEU A 180 -4.75 -7.83 1.37
N VAL A 181 -3.85 -8.51 0.63
CA VAL A 181 -3.46 -9.89 0.96
C VAL A 181 -2.85 -9.96 2.36
N CYS A 182 -1.95 -9.04 2.71
CA CYS A 182 -1.39 -8.98 4.07
C CYS A 182 -2.48 -8.73 5.13
N ILE A 183 -3.41 -7.80 4.90
CA ILE A 183 -4.49 -7.48 5.84
C ILE A 183 -5.45 -8.67 6.01
N LEU A 184 -5.83 -9.33 4.92
CA LEU A 184 -6.70 -10.50 4.95
C LEU A 184 -6.04 -11.68 5.68
N ALA A 185 -4.73 -11.88 5.49
CA ALA A 185 -3.99 -12.88 6.23
C ALA A 185 -3.95 -12.58 7.74
N LEU A 186 -3.85 -11.29 8.12
CA LEU A 186 -3.93 -10.87 9.53
C LEU A 186 -5.32 -11.10 10.12
N PHE A 187 -6.40 -10.90 9.37
CA PHE A 187 -7.75 -11.18 9.87
C PHE A 187 -8.02 -12.67 10.05
N ASN A 188 -7.48 -13.51 9.15
CA ASN A 188 -7.60 -14.96 9.25
C ASN A 188 -6.64 -15.59 10.28
N ILE A 189 -5.80 -14.80 10.94
CA ILE A 189 -4.80 -15.28 11.88
C ILE A 189 -5.39 -15.76 13.21
N ASN A 190 -6.65 -15.44 13.52
CA ASN A 190 -7.30 -15.88 14.76
C ASN A 190 -7.31 -17.41 14.90
N LEU A 191 -7.58 -18.12 13.81
CA LEU A 191 -7.56 -19.59 13.75
C LEU A 191 -6.12 -20.12 13.88
N LEU A 192 -5.15 -19.38 13.35
CA LEU A 192 -3.72 -19.63 13.54
C LEU A 192 -3.27 -19.45 14.99
N ASN A 193 -3.81 -18.42 15.67
CA ASN A 193 -3.47 -18.09 17.04
C ASN A 193 -4.01 -19.15 18.02
N GLU A 194 -5.15 -19.74 17.67
CA GLU A 194 -5.70 -20.90 18.37
C GLU A 194 -4.81 -22.13 18.19
N ALA A 195 -4.31 -22.38 16.97
CA ALA A 195 -3.43 -23.51 16.64
C ALA A 195 -2.00 -23.38 17.17
N MET A 196 -1.38 -22.21 17.07
CA MET A 196 -0.01 -21.93 17.50
C MET A 196 0.10 -21.69 19.02
N GLY A 197 -1.05 -21.50 19.67
CA GLY A 197 -1.12 -20.93 21.01
C GLY A 197 -0.97 -19.41 20.98
N SER A 198 -1.73 -18.74 21.85
CA SER A 198 -1.89 -17.28 21.89
C SER A 198 -0.57 -16.48 21.85
N LEU A 199 0.51 -17.04 22.44
CA LEU A 199 1.80 -16.36 22.49
C LEU A 199 2.54 -16.39 21.14
N TRP A 200 2.62 -17.55 20.48
CA TRP A 200 3.40 -17.71 19.25
C TRP A 200 2.71 -17.11 18.02
N GLY A 201 1.38 -17.14 17.96
CA GLY A 201 0.62 -16.47 16.92
C GLY A 201 0.82 -14.96 16.93
N ILE A 202 0.78 -14.33 18.12
CA ILE A 202 1.08 -12.90 18.28
C ILE A 202 2.52 -12.58 17.84
N VAL A 203 3.50 -13.40 18.25
CA VAL A 203 4.89 -13.20 17.87
C VAL A 203 5.07 -13.29 16.35
N TYR A 204 4.44 -14.27 15.69
CA TYR A 204 4.46 -14.39 14.23
C TYR A 204 3.89 -13.13 13.55
N VAL A 205 2.75 -12.63 14.01
CA VAL A 205 2.11 -11.42 13.49
C VAL A 205 3.03 -10.21 13.62
N LEU A 206 3.59 -9.98 14.81
CA LEU A 206 4.45 -8.83 15.07
C LEU A 206 5.74 -8.91 14.25
N CYS A 207 6.40 -10.07 14.20
CA CYS A 207 7.61 -10.25 13.41
C CYS A 207 7.36 -10.04 11.92
N SER A 208 6.27 -10.59 11.38
CA SER A 208 5.90 -10.40 9.98
C SER A 208 5.60 -8.93 9.68
N PHE A 209 4.79 -8.28 10.51
CA PHE A 209 4.37 -6.90 10.33
C PHE A 209 5.54 -5.91 10.43
N PHE A 210 6.33 -5.98 11.50
CA PHE A 210 7.51 -5.12 11.65
C PHE A 210 8.57 -5.41 10.60
N GLY A 211 8.75 -6.67 10.22
CA GLY A 211 9.64 -7.07 9.13
C GLY A 211 9.29 -6.36 7.81
N ILE A 212 8.02 -6.43 7.40
CA ILE A 212 7.50 -5.79 6.19
C ILE A 212 7.55 -4.26 6.29
N LEU A 213 7.21 -3.67 7.44
CA LEU A 213 7.28 -2.21 7.61
C LEU A 213 8.70 -1.67 7.45
N ILE A 214 9.69 -2.38 8.01
CA ILE A 214 11.10 -1.98 7.86
C ILE A 214 11.54 -2.16 6.40
N TYR A 215 11.11 -3.23 5.72
CA TYR A 215 11.33 -3.41 4.28
C TYR A 215 10.76 -2.24 3.47
N PHE A 216 9.48 -1.88 3.65
CA PHE A 216 8.86 -0.74 2.94
C PHE A 216 9.56 0.58 3.22
N ARG A 217 10.11 0.78 4.43
CA ARG A 217 10.91 1.97 4.75
C ARG A 217 12.25 2.00 4.01
N ASN A 218 12.82 0.83 3.75
CA ASN A 218 14.12 0.65 3.11
C ASN A 218 14.05 0.60 1.58
N GLU A 219 12.84 0.48 1.03
CA GLU A 219 12.57 0.40 -0.41
C GLU A 219 12.41 1.81 -1.04
N PRO A 220 13.29 2.21 -1.98
CA PRO A 220 13.21 3.52 -2.63
C PRO A 220 11.90 3.73 -3.42
N ALA A 221 11.40 2.68 -4.06
CA ALA A 221 10.23 2.76 -4.92
C ALA A 221 8.94 3.14 -4.16
N ILE A 222 8.83 2.74 -2.88
CA ILE A 222 7.71 3.12 -2.00
C ILE A 222 7.76 4.62 -1.66
N TYR A 223 8.96 5.18 -1.48
CA TYR A 223 9.13 6.61 -1.25
C TYR A 223 8.74 7.44 -2.48
N GLU A 224 9.16 7.02 -3.67
CA GLU A 224 8.80 7.64 -4.95
C GLU A 224 7.28 7.61 -5.18
N LEU A 225 6.64 6.46 -4.92
CA LEU A 225 5.18 6.32 -4.95
C LEU A 225 4.46 7.28 -4.00
N LYS A 226 4.90 7.37 -2.74
CA LYS A 226 4.23 8.23 -1.72
C LYS A 226 4.24 9.71 -2.10
N GLN A 227 5.28 10.17 -2.78
CA GLN A 227 5.37 11.56 -3.24
C GLN A 227 4.49 11.78 -4.48
N GLY A 228 4.50 10.85 -5.45
CA GLY A 228 3.63 10.93 -6.63
C GLY A 228 2.15 10.80 -6.31
N THR A 229 1.77 10.01 -5.30
CA THR A 229 0.36 9.85 -4.89
C THR A 229 -0.17 11.09 -4.21
N LYS A 230 0.60 11.76 -3.34
CA LYS A 230 0.17 13.00 -2.67
C LYS A 230 -0.31 14.08 -3.65
N SER A 231 0.38 14.25 -4.77
CA SER A 231 -0.03 15.18 -5.82
C SER A 231 -1.27 14.74 -6.58
N ILE A 232 -1.50 13.43 -6.74
CA ILE A 232 -2.67 12.89 -7.45
C ILE A 232 -3.90 12.92 -6.55
N THR A 233 -3.80 12.50 -5.29
CA THR A 233 -4.92 12.58 -4.34
C THR A 233 -5.27 14.01 -4.00
N SER A 234 -4.30 14.93 -3.85
CA SER A 234 -4.63 16.34 -3.64
C SER A 234 -5.35 16.96 -4.85
N ARG A 235 -4.93 16.62 -6.07
CA ARG A 235 -5.61 17.08 -7.29
C ARG A 235 -7.01 16.47 -7.38
N GLY A 236 -7.16 15.17 -7.17
CA GLY A 236 -8.45 14.48 -7.18
C GLY A 236 -9.43 15.00 -6.12
N MET A 237 -8.96 15.24 -4.89
CA MET A 237 -9.77 15.82 -3.82
C MET A 237 -10.23 17.24 -4.18
N ASN A 238 -9.33 18.06 -4.73
CA ASN A 238 -9.68 19.41 -5.17
C ASN A 238 -10.70 19.40 -6.31
N TYR A 239 -10.66 18.42 -7.23
CA TYR A 239 -11.70 18.27 -8.25
C TYR A 239 -13.05 17.90 -7.65
N ILE A 240 -13.08 16.96 -6.69
CA ILE A 240 -14.32 16.54 -6.02
C ILE A 240 -14.90 17.68 -5.16
N ASP A 241 -14.06 18.41 -4.44
CA ASP A 241 -14.49 19.56 -3.63
C ASP A 241 -15.04 20.68 -4.52
N ASN A 242 -14.43 20.94 -5.68
CA ASN A 242 -14.93 21.91 -6.64
C ASN A 242 -16.28 21.47 -7.26
N ASP A 243 -16.42 20.19 -7.60
CA ASP A 243 -17.67 19.64 -8.17
C ASP A 243 -18.81 19.65 -7.14
N LEU A 244 -18.50 19.37 -5.86
CA LEU A 244 -19.45 19.50 -4.75
C LEU A 244 -19.87 20.96 -4.50
N HIS A 245 -18.92 21.90 -4.58
CA HIS A 245 -19.21 23.32 -4.44
C HIS A 245 -20.08 23.83 -5.60
N GLU A 246 -19.80 23.39 -6.83
CA GLU A 246 -20.60 23.73 -8.02
C GLU A 246 -22.01 23.13 -7.93
N ALA A 247 -22.15 21.87 -7.51
CA ALA A 247 -23.43 21.23 -7.26
C ALA A 247 -24.25 21.94 -6.17
N HIS A 248 -23.61 22.36 -5.08
CA HIS A 248 -24.27 23.12 -4.00
C HIS A 248 -24.73 24.51 -4.48
N THR A 249 -23.94 25.16 -5.34
CA THR A 249 -24.28 26.46 -5.93
C THR A 249 -25.46 26.33 -6.90
N GLN A 250 -25.50 25.28 -7.71
CA GLN A 250 -26.63 25.00 -8.60
C GLN A 250 -27.90 24.65 -7.81
N ALA A 251 -27.80 23.86 -6.74
CA ALA A 251 -28.93 23.52 -5.88
C ALA A 251 -29.54 24.76 -5.20
N SER A 252 -28.70 25.68 -4.69
CA SER A 252 -29.19 26.91 -4.08
C SER A 252 -29.83 27.87 -5.09
N HIS A 253 -29.31 27.94 -6.32
CA HIS A 253 -29.92 28.72 -7.40
C HIS A 253 -31.29 28.13 -7.82
N PHE A 254 -31.42 26.81 -7.83
CA PHE A 254 -32.68 26.13 -8.11
C PHE A 254 -33.73 26.37 -7.01
N GLU A 255 -33.32 26.29 -5.74
CA GLU A 255 -34.20 26.58 -4.60
C GLU A 255 -34.71 28.03 -4.63
N ASN A 256 -33.83 28.99 -4.91
CA ASN A 256 -34.20 30.40 -5.03
C ASN A 256 -35.16 30.64 -6.21
N HIS A 257 -34.95 29.97 -7.34
CA HIS A 257 -35.85 30.07 -8.49
C HIS A 257 -37.24 29.45 -8.22
N ILE A 258 -37.32 28.39 -7.40
CA ILE A 258 -38.61 27.84 -6.94
C ILE A 258 -39.32 28.81 -6.01
N LYS A 259 -38.60 29.39 -5.04
CA LYS A 259 -39.17 30.39 -4.11
C LYS A 259 -39.73 31.60 -4.87
N ASP A 260 -38.97 32.14 -5.82
CA ASP A 260 -39.41 33.27 -6.64
C ASP A 260 -40.64 32.93 -7.50
N LYS A 261 -40.72 31.71 -8.05
CA LYS A 261 -41.93 31.22 -8.75
C LYS A 261 -43.14 31.06 -7.82
N LEU A 262 -42.94 30.57 -6.61
CA LEU A 262 -44.02 30.40 -5.62
C LEU A 262 -44.53 31.76 -5.11
N GLU A 263 -43.64 32.71 -4.85
CA GLU A 263 -44.02 34.09 -4.47
C GLU A 263 -44.77 34.79 -5.59
N LYS A 264 -44.28 34.73 -6.83
CA LYS A 264 -45.02 35.27 -8.00
C LYS A 264 -46.41 34.66 -8.14
N LYS A 265 -46.55 33.35 -7.92
CA LYS A 265 -47.86 32.66 -7.98
C LYS A 265 -48.79 33.07 -6.83
N ARG A 266 -48.24 33.35 -5.64
CA ARG A 266 -49.01 33.86 -4.49
C ARG A 266 -49.53 35.28 -4.76
N ILE A 267 -48.67 36.18 -5.25
CA ILE A 267 -49.05 37.57 -5.58
C ILE A 267 -50.13 37.61 -6.68
N VAL A 268 -50.05 36.74 -7.69
CA VAL A 268 -51.07 36.65 -8.75
C VAL A 268 -52.42 36.15 -8.20
N ASN A 269 -52.41 35.23 -7.22
CA ASN A 269 -53.64 34.74 -6.60
C ASN A 269 -54.28 35.78 -5.66
N ASP A 270 -53.47 36.56 -4.92
CA ASP A 270 -53.98 37.61 -4.03
C ASP A 270 -54.61 38.76 -4.85
N ASN A 271 -54.01 39.13 -5.99
CA ASN A 271 -54.58 40.15 -6.88
C ASN A 271 -55.84 39.70 -7.66
N CYS A 272 -56.09 38.39 -7.78
CA CYS A 272 -57.28 37.86 -8.44
C CYS A 272 -58.46 37.65 -7.46
N GLY A 273 -58.23 37.81 -6.15
CA GLY A 273 -59.23 37.70 -5.09
C GLY A 273 -59.98 39.00 -4.78
N GLU A 274 -59.46 40.16 -5.18
CA GLU A 274 -60.09 41.46 -4.91
C GLU A 274 -61.20 41.87 -5.91
N ASP A 275 -61.34 41.18 -7.05
CA ASP A 275 -62.41 41.45 -8.04
C ASP A 275 -63.72 40.68 -7.79
N LYS A 276 -63.91 40.16 -6.58
CA LYS A 276 -65.19 39.57 -6.12
C LYS A 276 -65.64 40.16 -4.79
N SER A 277 -65.96 41.44 -4.80
CA SER A 277 -66.87 42.06 -3.82
C SER A 277 -68.02 42.76 -4.51
#